data_AF-A0A1V5SLT2-F1
#
_entry.id   AF-A0A1V5SLT2-F1
#
_cell.length_a   1.000
_cell.length_b   1.000
_cell.length_c   1.000
_cell.angle_alpha   90.00
_cell.angle_beta   90.00
_cell.angle_gamma   90.00
#
_symmetry.space_group_name_H-M   'P 1'
#
loop_
_entity.id
_entity.type
_entity.pdbx_description
1 polymer ?
#
loop_
_entity_poly.entity_id
_entity_poly.type
_entity_poly.pdbx_seq_one_letter_code
_entity_poly.pdbx_strand_id
1 'polypeptide(L)'
;MTQSIETRVERLYLPERPMFSRDNQVFRVRDAVYLYGEGGKTYVTLDGGKRLEVAQNLSFYETGFPGFFLRVHRSYLVAVARIAGVYDRYPDGETTPPPSRDKGGAEDDCELGLTGTEDRIPVTVTYARGLKKAMGVSSLDHLVPEHPDDKALRLYELIDFGWRELYGLDPKDTAAVEAFKKKWDIKQFSRERMLSYFRQFGVNEINTKRVIKNIIYQMFRWIKKGIEPPSDGNIRSLWYRIKAVLAYHSNILGPGDVDTFYNTLQEMVEEQNLFRYKDFGFMDMNEPYRGIGAKLPEVVLASEKLGHYLFIKKLAVEAGVSFICMKGEPAVISLEYFSDDLKQVCGNKPKTVFCISDLDPAGYSIEGNLVGGLQRNGHQVARVVKLVDPSSFTTEEIGIVRYPVVSFDVKGSEVKPVPPASMGQVTKGRAWFDALKDDRFISEKDKGGGWKTVTIWGIESDAADREAIRRRFLEGLGSGPSFKRGKVRR
;
A
#
# COMPACT_ATOMS: atom_id res chain seq x y z
N MET A 1 -16.04 46.88 15.60
CA MET A 1 -16.20 45.41 15.65
C MET A 1 -15.89 44.91 14.25
N THR A 2 -14.94 43.98 14.13
CA THR A 2 -14.30 43.63 12.85
C THR A 2 -15.23 42.76 11.99
N GLN A 3 -15.31 43.04 10.69
CA GLN A 3 -16.05 42.29 9.64
C GLN A 3 -16.00 40.76 9.82
N SER A 4 -14.91 40.23 10.40
CA SER A 4 -14.72 38.83 10.78
C SER A 4 -15.82 38.23 11.67
N ILE A 5 -16.39 38.98 12.63
CA ILE A 5 -17.43 38.47 13.54
C ILE A 5 -18.79 38.45 12.83
N GLU A 6 -19.11 39.50 12.08
CA GLU A 6 -20.37 39.61 11.31
C GLU A 6 -20.47 38.50 10.26
N THR A 7 -19.40 38.21 9.52
CA THR A 7 -19.38 37.10 8.55
C THR A 7 -19.52 35.72 9.21
N ARG A 8 -19.02 35.54 10.44
CA ARG A 8 -19.17 34.28 11.21
C ARG A 8 -20.59 34.13 11.75
N VAL A 9 -21.18 35.21 12.23
CA VAL A 9 -22.57 35.25 12.72
C VAL A 9 -23.54 34.98 11.56
N GLU A 10 -23.38 35.63 10.41
CA GLU A 10 -24.22 35.36 9.23
C GLU A 10 -24.16 33.91 8.76
N ARG A 11 -22.98 33.28 8.75
CA ARG A 11 -22.84 31.85 8.41
C ARG A 11 -23.57 30.91 9.37
N LEU A 12 -23.72 31.29 10.64
CA LEU A 12 -24.45 30.49 11.64
C LEU A 12 -25.97 30.64 11.50
N TYR A 13 -26.47 31.81 11.08
CA TYR A 13 -27.90 32.07 10.94
C TYR A 13 -28.46 31.73 9.55
N LEU A 14 -27.63 31.76 8.50
CA LEU A 14 -28.03 31.45 7.13
C LEU A 14 -28.77 30.10 6.98
N PRO A 15 -28.29 28.98 7.56
CA PRO A 15 -28.99 27.68 7.47
C PRO A 15 -30.36 27.67 8.15
N GLU A 16 -30.57 28.54 9.13
CA GLU A 16 -31.82 28.64 9.91
C GLU A 16 -32.81 29.66 9.33
N ARG A 17 -32.43 30.39 8.27
CA ARG A 17 -33.34 31.35 7.62
C ARG A 17 -34.53 30.59 7.00
N PRO A 18 -35.76 31.12 7.14
CA PRO A 18 -36.91 30.55 6.46
C PRO A 18 -36.89 30.91 4.97
N MET A 19 -37.29 29.96 4.14
CA MET A 19 -37.62 30.14 2.73
C MET A 19 -39.07 29.77 2.49
N PHE A 20 -39.63 30.36 1.45
CA PHE A 20 -41.04 30.19 1.08
C PHE A 20 -41.14 29.59 -0.31
N SER A 21 -41.94 28.53 -0.43
CA SER A 21 -42.40 28.08 -1.73
C SER A 21 -43.45 29.04 -2.29
N ARG A 22 -43.76 28.93 -3.59
CA ARG A 22 -44.78 29.75 -4.26
C ARG A 22 -46.19 29.54 -3.69
N ASP A 23 -46.41 28.36 -3.15
CA ASP A 23 -47.59 27.88 -2.42
C ASP A 23 -47.51 28.13 -0.90
N ASN A 24 -46.66 29.07 -0.47
CA ASN A 24 -46.51 29.55 0.91
C ASN A 24 -46.09 28.47 1.94
N GLN A 25 -45.50 27.36 1.50
CA GLN A 25 -44.88 26.40 2.42
C GLN A 25 -43.57 26.98 2.95
N VAL A 26 -43.40 26.93 4.27
CA VAL A 26 -42.18 27.39 4.95
C VAL A 26 -41.23 26.22 5.15
N PHE A 27 -39.99 26.38 4.76
CA PHE A 27 -38.91 25.41 5.02
C PHE A 27 -37.62 26.15 5.40
N ARG A 28 -36.68 25.49 6.06
CA ARG A 28 -35.39 26.10 6.40
C ARG A 28 -34.39 25.90 5.27
N VAL A 29 -33.49 26.86 5.09
CA VAL A 29 -32.41 26.77 4.08
C VAL A 29 -31.57 25.51 4.24
N ARG A 30 -31.29 25.08 5.47
CA ARG A 30 -30.55 23.84 5.76
C ARG A 30 -31.21 22.56 5.21
N ASP A 31 -32.53 22.59 5.00
CA ASP A 31 -33.29 21.45 4.51
C ASP A 31 -33.20 21.34 2.98
N ALA A 32 -32.73 22.39 2.29
CA ALA A 32 -32.52 22.38 0.85
C ALA A 32 -31.24 21.62 0.47
N VAL A 33 -31.37 20.72 -0.50
CA VAL A 33 -30.29 19.90 -1.04
C VAL A 33 -29.70 20.53 -2.30
N TYR A 34 -30.56 20.88 -3.26
CA TYR A 34 -30.18 21.63 -4.46
C TYR A 34 -31.39 22.42 -5.01
N LEU A 35 -31.13 23.42 -5.84
CA LEU A 35 -32.14 24.11 -6.63
C LEU A 35 -31.87 23.88 -8.11
N TYR A 36 -32.93 23.84 -8.91
CA TYR A 36 -32.80 23.68 -10.34
C TYR A 36 -33.82 24.50 -11.13
N GLY A 37 -33.43 24.88 -12.35
CA GLY A 37 -34.28 25.61 -13.28
C GLY A 37 -34.83 24.68 -14.36
N GLU A 38 -36.15 24.64 -14.50
CA GLU A 38 -36.85 23.83 -15.52
C GLU A 38 -38.07 24.59 -16.04
N GLY A 39 -38.25 24.66 -17.36
CA GLY A 39 -39.43 25.30 -17.97
C GLY A 39 -39.66 26.77 -17.59
N GLY A 40 -38.58 27.52 -17.33
CA GLY A 40 -38.67 28.93 -16.87
C GLY A 40 -39.03 29.11 -15.40
N LYS A 41 -39.18 28.01 -14.65
CA LYS A 41 -39.45 27.99 -13.21
C LYS A 41 -38.23 27.51 -12.44
N THR A 42 -38.19 27.82 -11.14
CA THR A 42 -37.15 27.35 -10.25
C THR A 42 -37.76 26.46 -9.18
N TYR A 43 -37.10 25.35 -8.91
CA TYR A 43 -37.50 24.37 -7.93
C TYR A 43 -36.40 24.20 -6.90
N VAL A 44 -36.78 23.89 -5.67
CA VAL A 44 -35.88 23.42 -4.61
C VAL A 44 -36.22 21.97 -4.29
N THR A 45 -35.19 21.13 -4.18
CA THR A 45 -35.30 19.77 -3.68
C THR A 45 -34.86 19.76 -2.23
N LEU A 46 -35.75 19.32 -1.34
CA LEU A 46 -35.50 19.19 0.10
C LEU A 46 -34.97 17.79 0.44
N ASP A 47 -34.43 17.68 1.65
CA ASP A 47 -34.06 16.40 2.27
C ASP A 47 -35.24 15.42 2.27
N GLY A 48 -35.04 14.21 1.74
CA GLY A 48 -36.12 13.24 1.50
C GLY A 48 -36.81 13.38 0.13
N GLY A 49 -36.28 14.21 -0.78
CA GLY A 49 -36.66 14.26 -2.19
C GLY A 49 -37.89 15.11 -2.52
N LYS A 50 -38.51 15.78 -1.54
CA LYS A 50 -39.65 16.67 -1.77
C LYS A 50 -39.23 17.88 -2.62
N ARG A 51 -39.95 18.13 -3.72
CA ARG A 51 -39.68 19.26 -4.63
C ARG A 51 -40.73 20.36 -4.46
N LEU A 52 -40.29 21.60 -4.33
CA LEU A 52 -41.15 22.77 -4.18
C LEU A 52 -40.81 23.83 -5.23
N GLU A 53 -41.82 24.43 -5.87
CA GLU A 53 -41.61 25.60 -6.75
C GLU A 53 -41.33 26.83 -5.89
N VAL A 54 -40.30 27.59 -6.24
CA VAL A 54 -39.91 28.81 -5.54
C VAL A 54 -40.06 30.03 -6.45
N ALA A 55 -40.36 31.18 -5.86
CA ALA A 55 -40.81 32.35 -6.62
C ALA A 55 -39.71 33.00 -7.49
N GLN A 56 -38.47 32.99 -7.01
CA GLN A 56 -37.36 33.68 -7.67
C GLN A 56 -36.53 32.73 -8.56
N ASN A 57 -35.66 33.30 -9.39
CA ASN A 57 -34.75 32.54 -10.25
C ASN A 57 -33.50 32.05 -9.48
N LEU A 58 -32.72 31.15 -10.09
CA LEU A 58 -31.49 30.64 -9.47
C LEU A 58 -30.50 31.77 -9.09
N SER A 59 -30.33 32.82 -9.91
CA SER A 59 -29.37 33.90 -9.62
C SER A 59 -29.71 34.70 -8.36
N PHE A 60 -31.00 34.84 -8.06
CA PHE A 60 -31.46 35.41 -6.80
C PHE A 60 -30.97 34.58 -5.61
N TYR A 61 -31.13 33.25 -5.64
CA TYR A 61 -30.72 32.39 -4.53
C TYR A 61 -29.19 32.27 -4.41
N GLU A 62 -28.47 32.30 -5.51
CA GLU A 62 -27.00 32.32 -5.48
C GLU A 62 -26.47 33.58 -4.78
N THR A 63 -27.05 34.74 -5.09
CA THR A 63 -26.62 36.03 -4.54
C THR A 63 -27.13 36.23 -3.10
N GLY A 64 -28.35 35.77 -2.81
CA GLY A 64 -29.01 35.94 -1.51
C GLY A 64 -28.49 35.01 -0.42
N PHE A 65 -27.79 33.93 -0.78
CA PHE A 65 -27.26 32.94 0.14
C PHE A 65 -25.77 32.66 -0.14
N PRO A 66 -24.90 33.68 -0.01
CA PRO A 66 -23.51 33.60 -0.44
C PRO A 66 -22.75 32.51 0.34
N GLY A 67 -22.13 31.59 -0.40
CA GLY A 67 -21.34 30.49 0.16
C GLY A 67 -22.17 29.31 0.70
N PHE A 68 -23.50 29.40 0.71
CA PHE A 68 -24.36 28.28 1.04
C PHE A 68 -24.70 27.47 -0.23
N PHE A 69 -25.21 28.16 -1.26
CA PHE A 69 -25.45 27.58 -2.57
C PHE A 69 -24.31 27.92 -3.52
N LEU A 70 -23.93 26.94 -4.32
CA LEU A 70 -22.92 27.10 -5.35
C LEU A 70 -23.48 26.68 -6.71
N ARG A 71 -23.24 27.49 -7.74
CA ARG A 71 -23.59 27.11 -9.10
C ARG A 71 -22.57 26.14 -9.67
N VAL A 72 -23.08 24.97 -10.06
CA VAL A 72 -22.30 23.86 -10.62
C VAL A 72 -22.66 23.56 -12.08
N HIS A 73 -23.82 24.06 -12.52
CA HIS A 73 -24.28 24.01 -13.91
C HIS A 73 -25.26 25.17 -14.16
N ARG A 74 -25.51 25.53 -15.43
CA ARG A 74 -26.41 26.64 -15.79
C ARG A 74 -27.82 26.51 -15.19
N SER A 75 -28.25 25.27 -14.95
CA SER A 75 -29.57 24.93 -14.44
C SER A 75 -29.56 24.48 -12.98
N TYR A 76 -28.42 24.48 -12.27
CA TYR A 76 -28.32 23.90 -10.92
C TYR A 76 -27.53 24.76 -9.93
N LEU A 77 -28.08 24.92 -8.73
CA LEU A 77 -27.39 25.36 -7.53
C LEU A 77 -27.36 24.22 -6.52
N VAL A 78 -26.22 23.96 -5.91
CA VAL A 78 -26.06 22.88 -4.93
C VAL A 78 -25.73 23.46 -3.57
N ALA A 79 -26.36 22.95 -2.50
CA ALA A 79 -25.97 23.30 -1.14
C ALA A 79 -24.61 22.65 -0.85
N VAL A 80 -23.58 23.48 -0.60
CA VAL A 80 -22.19 23.00 -0.46
C VAL A 80 -22.06 21.95 0.66
N ALA A 81 -22.75 22.17 1.79
CA ALA A 81 -22.74 21.26 2.93
C ALA A 81 -23.39 19.90 2.65
N ARG A 82 -24.15 19.77 1.55
CA ARG A 82 -24.84 18.54 1.16
C ARG A 82 -24.04 17.72 0.17
N ILE A 83 -22.93 18.21 -0.36
CA ILE A 83 -22.09 17.46 -1.31
C ILE A 83 -21.53 16.22 -0.60
N ALA A 84 -21.90 15.04 -1.11
CA ALA A 84 -21.48 13.75 -0.60
C ALA A 84 -20.29 13.17 -1.38
N GLY A 85 -20.07 13.61 -2.62
CA GLY A 85 -18.96 13.15 -3.45
C GLY A 85 -19.09 13.64 -4.89
N VAL A 86 -18.00 13.48 -5.64
CA VAL A 86 -17.87 13.78 -7.06
C VAL A 86 -17.67 12.47 -7.82
N TYR A 87 -18.32 12.36 -8.98
CA TYR A 87 -18.41 11.14 -9.78
C TYR A 87 -18.09 11.46 -11.23
N ASP A 88 -17.45 10.55 -11.94
CA ASP A 88 -17.23 10.73 -13.37
C ASP A 88 -18.56 10.69 -14.11
N ARG A 89 -18.77 11.66 -15.01
CA ARG A 89 -20.02 11.79 -15.75
C ARG A 89 -20.29 10.53 -16.57
N TYR A 90 -21.47 9.95 -16.46
CA TYR A 90 -21.87 8.85 -17.34
C TYR A 90 -21.90 9.35 -18.79
N PRO A 91 -21.26 8.66 -19.76
CA PRO A 91 -21.64 8.86 -21.14
C PRO A 91 -23.06 8.31 -21.28
N ASP A 92 -24.00 9.19 -21.61
CA ASP A 92 -25.32 8.77 -22.09
C ASP A 92 -25.08 7.75 -23.20
N GLY A 93 -25.76 6.61 -23.10
CA GLY A 93 -25.48 5.42 -23.90
C GLY A 93 -25.74 5.61 -25.39
N GLU A 94 -24.84 6.29 -26.10
CA GLU A 94 -24.70 6.25 -27.54
C GLU A 94 -23.21 6.32 -27.90
N THR A 95 -22.76 5.29 -28.60
CA THR A 95 -21.44 5.17 -29.22
C THR A 95 -21.14 6.39 -30.08
N THR A 96 -20.43 7.36 -29.51
CA THR A 96 -19.72 8.37 -30.28
C THR A 96 -18.25 8.28 -29.88
N PRO A 97 -17.31 8.02 -30.81
CA PRO A 97 -15.90 7.95 -30.46
C PRO A 97 -15.44 9.31 -29.92
N PRO A 98 -14.55 9.33 -28.92
CA PRO A 98 -14.12 10.58 -28.31
C PRO A 98 -13.46 11.44 -29.39
N PRO A 99 -13.84 12.73 -29.53
CA PRO A 99 -13.13 13.61 -30.44
C PRO A 99 -11.69 13.71 -29.93
N SER A 100 -10.72 13.33 -30.78
CA SER A 100 -9.32 13.65 -30.51
C SER A 100 -9.21 15.16 -30.37
N ARG A 101 -8.84 15.66 -29.20
CA ARG A 101 -8.40 17.05 -29.04
C ARG A 101 -7.71 17.25 -27.70
N ASP A 102 -6.44 17.60 -27.80
CA ASP A 102 -5.71 18.37 -26.79
C ASP A 102 -6.61 19.46 -26.20
N LYS A 103 -6.89 19.38 -24.89
CA LYS A 103 -7.23 20.50 -23.99
C LYS A 103 -7.53 19.96 -22.59
N GLY A 104 -6.64 20.24 -21.63
CA GLY A 104 -6.76 19.90 -20.21
C GLY A 104 -7.91 20.60 -19.49
N GLY A 105 -9.15 20.27 -19.87
CA GLY A 105 -10.38 20.78 -19.25
C GLY A 105 -11.49 19.72 -19.09
N ALA A 106 -11.43 18.59 -19.79
CA ALA A 106 -12.43 17.52 -19.66
C ALA A 106 -12.38 16.78 -18.31
N GLU A 107 -11.29 16.91 -17.55
CA GLU A 107 -11.07 16.28 -16.24
C GLU A 107 -12.00 16.82 -15.13
N ASP A 108 -12.64 17.98 -15.35
CA ASP A 108 -13.53 18.61 -14.37
C ASP A 108 -15.03 18.43 -14.70
N ASP A 109 -15.38 17.73 -15.79
CA ASP A 109 -16.76 17.36 -16.11
C ASP A 109 -17.17 16.13 -15.29
N CYS A 110 -18.06 16.34 -14.32
CA CYS A 110 -18.40 15.32 -13.34
C CYS A 110 -19.87 15.44 -12.89
N GLU A 111 -20.28 14.60 -11.96
CA GLU A 111 -21.56 14.66 -11.28
C GLU A 111 -21.35 14.74 -9.78
N LEU A 112 -22.20 15.48 -9.07
CA LEU A 112 -22.22 15.51 -7.62
C LEU A 112 -23.28 14.55 -7.10
N GLY A 113 -22.87 13.68 -6.20
CA GLY A 113 -23.80 13.00 -5.30
C GLY A 113 -24.04 13.88 -4.08
N LEU A 114 -25.29 13.96 -3.62
CA LEU A 114 -25.68 14.81 -2.50
C LEU A 114 -26.30 13.97 -1.37
N THR A 115 -26.14 14.39 -0.12
CA THR A 115 -26.85 13.83 1.02
C THR A 115 -28.30 14.32 1.04
N GLY A 116 -29.25 13.41 1.24
CA GLY A 116 -30.69 13.71 1.28
C GLY A 116 -31.44 13.52 -0.03
N THR A 117 -30.77 13.10 -1.11
CA THR A 117 -31.37 12.69 -2.38
C THR A 117 -30.52 11.62 -3.07
N GLU A 118 -31.13 10.84 -3.97
CA GLU A 118 -30.42 9.91 -4.86
C GLU A 118 -29.98 10.59 -6.17
N ASP A 119 -30.47 11.80 -6.45
CA ASP A 119 -30.18 12.54 -7.67
C ASP A 119 -28.67 12.80 -7.84
N ARG A 120 -28.20 12.73 -9.09
CA ARG A 120 -26.85 13.12 -9.52
C ARG A 120 -26.90 14.46 -10.25
N ILE A 121 -26.14 15.44 -9.76
CA ILE A 121 -26.18 16.81 -10.29
C ILE A 121 -24.97 17.04 -11.19
N PRO A 122 -25.15 17.35 -12.48
CA PRO A 122 -24.03 17.55 -13.38
C PRO A 122 -23.23 18.80 -13.00
N VAL A 123 -21.91 18.69 -13.10
CA VAL A 123 -20.94 19.77 -13.07
C VAL A 123 -20.34 19.89 -14.46
N THR A 124 -20.20 21.12 -14.93
CA THR A 124 -19.49 21.37 -16.20
C THR A 124 -18.22 22.17 -15.95
N VAL A 125 -17.21 22.00 -16.81
CA VAL A 125 -15.91 22.70 -16.74
C VAL A 125 -16.04 24.19 -16.44
N THR A 126 -17.06 24.84 -17.01
CA THR A 126 -17.32 26.27 -16.83
C THR A 126 -17.52 26.66 -15.35
N TYR A 127 -18.17 25.79 -14.58
CA TYR A 127 -18.52 26.03 -13.17
C TYR A 127 -17.57 25.32 -12.20
N ALA A 128 -16.75 24.39 -12.68
CA ALA A 128 -15.81 23.63 -11.87
C ALA A 128 -14.86 24.50 -11.04
N ARG A 129 -14.40 25.64 -11.58
CA ARG A 129 -13.49 26.55 -10.86
C ARG A 129 -14.08 27.04 -9.52
N GLY A 130 -15.37 27.38 -9.52
CA GLY A 130 -16.06 27.84 -8.31
C GLY A 130 -16.15 26.72 -7.26
N LEU A 131 -16.48 25.51 -7.71
CA LEU A 131 -16.55 24.32 -6.87
C LEU A 131 -15.19 23.94 -6.28
N LYS A 132 -14.14 23.94 -7.11
CA LYS A 132 -12.77 23.70 -6.66
C LYS A 132 -12.32 24.68 -5.58
N LYS A 133 -12.62 25.98 -5.78
CA LYS A 133 -12.33 27.01 -4.77
C LYS A 133 -13.12 26.82 -3.48
N ALA A 134 -14.40 26.44 -3.58
CA ALA A 134 -15.25 26.20 -2.42
C ALA A 134 -14.81 24.97 -1.61
N MET A 135 -14.35 23.91 -2.30
CA MET A 135 -13.85 22.67 -1.69
C MET A 135 -12.36 22.73 -1.31
N GLY A 136 -11.62 23.76 -1.72
CA GLY A 136 -10.19 23.89 -1.43
C GLY A 136 -9.31 22.88 -2.19
N VAL A 137 -9.71 22.49 -3.40
CA VAL A 137 -9.09 21.42 -4.20
C VAL A 137 -8.60 21.95 -5.57
N SER A 138 -7.59 21.32 -6.14
CA SER A 138 -7.01 21.68 -7.45
C SER A 138 -7.64 20.94 -8.63
N SER A 139 -8.25 19.78 -8.39
CA SER A 139 -8.97 18.95 -9.36
C SER A 139 -10.27 18.44 -8.74
N LEU A 140 -11.32 18.28 -9.55
CA LEU A 140 -12.56 17.62 -9.14
C LEU A 140 -12.54 16.10 -9.33
N ASP A 141 -11.54 15.61 -10.05
CA ASP A 141 -11.37 14.20 -10.30
C ASP A 141 -11.14 13.43 -8.99
N HIS A 142 -11.83 12.29 -8.83
CA HIS A 142 -11.69 11.36 -7.72
C HIS A 142 -12.02 11.89 -6.30
N LEU A 143 -12.82 12.96 -6.16
CA LEU A 143 -13.22 13.48 -4.84
C LEU A 143 -14.37 12.66 -4.22
N VAL A 144 -14.08 11.91 -3.15
CA VAL A 144 -15.07 11.27 -2.24
C VAL A 144 -14.80 11.85 -0.82
N PRO A 145 -15.77 12.00 0.09
CA PRO A 145 -15.75 13.13 1.02
C PRO A 145 -14.69 12.98 2.13
N GLU A 146 -13.69 13.87 2.12
CA GLU A 146 -12.94 14.50 3.23
C GLU A 146 -12.51 13.67 4.44
N HIS A 147 -11.57 12.73 4.26
CA HIS A 147 -10.62 12.33 5.31
C HIS A 147 -9.54 13.43 5.51
N PRO A 148 -8.93 13.62 6.70
CA PRO A 148 -7.82 14.57 6.87
C PRO A 148 -6.62 14.29 5.94
N ASP A 149 -6.38 13.01 5.64
CA ASP A 149 -5.33 12.53 4.72
C ASP A 149 -5.81 12.39 3.26
N ASP A 150 -7.00 12.90 2.92
CA ASP A 150 -7.66 12.62 1.64
C ASP A 150 -6.85 13.10 0.43
N LYS A 151 -5.98 14.11 0.57
CA LYS A 151 -5.05 14.47 -0.50
C LYS A 151 -4.09 13.31 -0.85
N ALA A 152 -3.52 12.65 0.16
CA ALA A 152 -2.61 11.53 -0.06
C ALA A 152 -3.36 10.30 -0.58
N LEU A 153 -4.53 10.00 -0.01
CA LEU A 153 -5.39 8.90 -0.47
C LEU A 153 -5.82 9.09 -1.92
N ARG A 154 -6.26 10.30 -2.32
CA ARG A 154 -6.65 10.60 -3.70
C ARG A 154 -5.51 10.54 -4.70
N LEU A 155 -4.33 11.07 -4.35
CA LEU A 155 -3.13 10.91 -5.18
C LEU A 155 -2.76 9.45 -5.39
N TYR A 156 -3.18 8.59 -4.47
CA TYR A 156 -3.00 7.15 -4.53
C TYR A 156 -4.23 6.39 -5.04
N GLU A 157 -5.27 7.09 -5.51
CA GLU A 157 -6.53 6.54 -6.05
C GLU A 157 -7.36 5.71 -5.05
N LEU A 158 -7.19 5.98 -3.75
CA LEU A 158 -8.00 5.41 -2.68
C LEU A 158 -9.23 6.26 -2.38
N ILE A 159 -10.32 5.56 -2.09
CA ILE A 159 -11.64 6.10 -1.77
C ILE A 159 -12.02 5.60 -0.37
N ASP A 160 -12.19 6.53 0.56
CA ASP A 160 -12.59 6.21 1.94
C ASP A 160 -14.12 6.18 2.08
N PHE A 161 -14.71 5.08 1.60
CA PHE A 161 -16.16 4.89 1.61
C PHE A 161 -16.77 4.99 3.01
N GLY A 162 -17.60 6.01 3.22
CA GLY A 162 -18.36 6.18 4.44
C GLY A 162 -17.51 6.49 5.67
N TRP A 163 -16.33 7.11 5.55
CA TRP A 163 -15.40 7.29 6.67
C TRP A 163 -16.02 7.92 7.92
N ARG A 164 -16.88 8.93 7.78
CA ARG A 164 -17.56 9.60 8.91
C ARG A 164 -18.50 8.64 9.64
N GLU A 165 -19.28 7.90 8.85
CA GLU A 165 -20.20 6.88 9.34
C GLU A 165 -19.39 5.78 10.05
N LEU A 166 -18.32 5.28 9.43
CA LEU A 166 -17.42 4.27 10.01
C LEU A 166 -16.75 4.75 11.30
N TYR A 167 -16.35 6.02 11.37
CA TYR A 167 -15.70 6.59 12.55
C TYR A 167 -16.64 6.56 13.76
N GLY A 168 -17.90 6.99 13.58
CA GLY A 168 -18.91 7.01 14.63
C GLY A 168 -19.63 5.69 14.90
N LEU A 169 -19.50 4.70 14.01
CA LEU A 169 -20.20 3.41 14.11
C LEU A 169 -19.80 2.64 15.38
N ASP A 170 -20.76 2.12 16.14
CA ASP A 170 -20.49 1.15 17.20
C ASP A 170 -20.40 -0.26 16.60
N PRO A 171 -19.25 -0.97 16.69
CA PRO A 171 -19.12 -2.32 16.17
C PRO A 171 -20.08 -3.34 16.81
N LYS A 172 -20.63 -3.05 17.99
CA LYS A 172 -21.58 -3.92 18.69
C LYS A 172 -23.02 -3.74 18.22
N ASP A 173 -23.34 -2.65 17.54
CA ASP A 173 -24.67 -2.42 16.96
C ASP A 173 -24.77 -3.14 15.61
N THR A 174 -25.18 -4.41 15.66
CA THR A 174 -25.26 -5.27 14.48
C THR A 174 -26.17 -4.70 13.39
N ALA A 175 -27.26 -4.02 13.76
CA ALA A 175 -28.17 -3.42 12.79
C ALA A 175 -27.53 -2.23 12.07
N ALA A 176 -26.84 -1.36 12.81
CA ALA A 176 -26.10 -0.24 12.22
C ALA A 176 -24.92 -0.72 11.36
N VAL A 177 -24.21 -1.77 11.79
CA VAL A 177 -23.12 -2.38 11.00
C VAL A 177 -23.65 -2.96 9.70
N GLU A 178 -24.75 -3.72 9.72
CA GLU A 178 -25.34 -4.30 8.50
C GLU A 178 -25.85 -3.21 7.55
N ALA A 179 -26.49 -2.16 8.06
CA ALA A 179 -26.92 -1.02 7.25
C ALA A 179 -25.72 -0.31 6.61
N PHE A 180 -24.64 -0.10 7.36
CA PHE A 180 -23.39 0.48 6.86
C PHE A 180 -22.76 -0.40 5.78
N LYS A 181 -22.63 -1.71 6.02
CA LYS A 181 -22.08 -2.66 5.02
C LYS A 181 -22.93 -2.69 3.76
N LYS A 182 -24.26 -2.83 3.87
CA LYS A 182 -25.17 -2.79 2.72
C LYS A 182 -24.99 -1.53 1.88
N LYS A 183 -24.71 -0.39 2.54
CA LYS A 183 -24.48 0.88 1.86
C LYS A 183 -23.10 0.98 1.21
N TRP A 184 -22.04 0.50 1.85
CA TRP A 184 -20.65 0.82 1.46
C TRP A 184 -19.80 -0.37 1.02
N ASP A 185 -20.28 -1.60 1.16
CA ASP A 185 -19.58 -2.79 0.72
C ASP A 185 -19.41 -2.80 -0.79
N ILE A 186 -18.16 -2.63 -1.25
CA ILE A 186 -17.84 -2.62 -2.68
C ILE A 186 -18.29 -3.94 -3.33
N LYS A 187 -18.29 -5.04 -2.56
CA LYS A 187 -18.72 -6.37 -3.01
C LYS A 187 -20.20 -6.42 -3.42
N GLN A 188 -21.00 -5.45 -2.99
CA GLN A 188 -22.44 -5.39 -3.22
C GLN A 188 -22.84 -4.27 -4.20
N PHE A 189 -21.88 -3.53 -4.76
CA PHE A 189 -22.20 -2.41 -5.65
C PHE A 189 -22.80 -2.91 -6.97
N SER A 190 -23.79 -2.21 -7.53
CA SER A 190 -24.23 -2.53 -8.88
C SER A 190 -23.12 -2.21 -9.90
N ARG A 191 -23.21 -2.75 -11.11
CA ARG A 191 -22.26 -2.42 -12.18
C ARG A 191 -22.22 -0.91 -12.44
N GLU A 192 -23.36 -0.25 -12.33
CA GLU A 192 -23.46 1.18 -12.54
C GLU A 192 -22.70 1.95 -11.46
N ARG A 193 -22.90 1.53 -10.22
CA ARG A 193 -22.19 2.11 -9.09
C ARG A 193 -20.69 1.84 -9.17
N MET A 194 -20.26 0.66 -9.62
CA MET A 194 -18.84 0.36 -9.86
C MET A 194 -18.22 1.29 -10.89
N LEU A 195 -18.89 1.49 -12.04
CA LEU A 195 -18.42 2.44 -13.06
C LEU A 195 -18.36 3.87 -12.52
N SER A 196 -19.29 4.30 -11.67
CA SER A 196 -19.26 5.65 -11.11
C SER A 196 -18.04 5.98 -10.26
N TYR A 197 -17.41 4.97 -9.63
CA TYR A 197 -16.25 5.15 -8.75
C TYR A 197 -14.94 4.66 -9.34
N PHE A 198 -14.99 3.69 -10.25
CA PHE A 198 -13.81 2.94 -10.69
C PHE A 198 -13.66 2.91 -12.20
N ARG A 199 -14.32 3.80 -12.95
CA ARG A 199 -14.17 3.87 -14.40
C ARG A 199 -12.72 4.23 -14.78
N GLN A 200 -12.26 3.66 -15.88
CA GLN A 200 -11.01 4.05 -16.53
C GLN A 200 -11.22 5.31 -17.36
N PHE A 201 -10.30 6.26 -17.25
CA PHE A 201 -10.39 7.52 -17.98
C PHE A 201 -10.51 7.29 -19.50
N GLY A 202 -11.48 7.97 -20.13
CA GLY A 202 -11.69 7.95 -21.58
C GLY A 202 -12.42 6.71 -22.13
N VAL A 203 -12.76 5.71 -21.30
CA VAL A 203 -13.49 4.50 -21.73
C VAL A 203 -14.54 4.08 -20.69
N ASN A 204 -15.61 3.40 -21.11
CA ASN A 204 -16.67 2.95 -20.20
C ASN A 204 -16.38 1.56 -19.58
N GLU A 205 -15.16 1.39 -19.09
CA GLU A 205 -14.65 0.13 -18.51
C GLU A 205 -14.21 0.34 -17.06
N ILE A 206 -14.27 -0.72 -16.25
CA ILE A 206 -13.86 -0.70 -14.84
C ILE A 206 -12.34 -0.89 -14.74
N ASN A 207 -11.66 -0.01 -14.01
CA ASN A 207 -10.24 -0.15 -13.67
C ASN A 207 -10.06 -1.20 -12.57
N THR A 208 -9.65 -2.41 -12.97
CA THR A 208 -9.44 -3.56 -12.07
C THR A 208 -8.44 -3.26 -10.95
N LYS A 209 -7.31 -2.61 -11.25
CA LYS A 209 -6.29 -2.27 -10.23
C LYS A 209 -6.89 -1.36 -9.15
N ARG A 210 -7.66 -0.33 -9.56
CA ARG A 210 -8.31 0.61 -8.64
C ARG A 210 -9.36 -0.08 -7.77
N VAL A 211 -10.15 -1.00 -8.34
CA VAL A 211 -11.11 -1.81 -7.57
C VAL A 211 -10.39 -2.65 -6.53
N ILE A 212 -9.36 -3.41 -6.92
CA ILE A 212 -8.56 -4.25 -6.01
C ILE A 212 -8.01 -3.40 -4.86
N LYS A 213 -7.36 -2.27 -5.19
CA LYS A 213 -6.75 -1.35 -4.22
C LYS A 213 -7.78 -0.88 -3.16
N ASN A 214 -8.99 -0.53 -3.60
CA ASN A 214 -10.05 -0.04 -2.74
C ASN A 214 -10.72 -1.14 -1.91
N ILE A 215 -10.83 -2.37 -2.42
CA ILE A 215 -11.32 -3.51 -1.62
C ILE A 215 -10.32 -3.83 -0.50
N ILE A 216 -9.02 -3.86 -0.80
CA ILE A 216 -7.96 -4.09 0.20
C ILE A 216 -8.05 -3.03 1.31
N TYR A 217 -8.12 -1.75 0.92
CA TYR A 217 -8.20 -0.63 1.87
C TYR A 217 -9.48 -0.68 2.72
N GLN A 218 -10.64 -0.94 2.10
CA GLN A 218 -11.91 -1.10 2.82
C GLN A 218 -11.82 -2.23 3.85
N MET A 219 -11.30 -3.40 3.46
CA MET A 219 -11.14 -4.54 4.36
C MET A 219 -10.23 -4.20 5.55
N PHE A 220 -9.09 -3.57 5.32
CA PHE A 220 -8.20 -3.12 6.39
C PHE A 220 -8.93 -2.22 7.39
N ARG A 221 -9.68 -1.22 6.89
CA ARG A 221 -10.41 -0.27 7.74
C ARG A 221 -11.50 -0.94 8.56
N TRP A 222 -12.21 -1.91 7.96
CA TRP A 222 -13.27 -2.64 8.64
C TRP A 222 -12.73 -3.60 9.71
N ILE A 223 -11.57 -4.24 9.43
CA ILE A 223 -10.84 -5.05 10.42
C ILE A 223 -10.38 -4.17 11.58
N LYS A 224 -9.76 -3.02 11.30
CA LYS A 224 -9.33 -2.07 12.34
C LYS A 224 -10.50 -1.53 13.17
N LYS A 225 -11.67 -1.33 12.56
CA LYS A 225 -12.88 -0.90 13.27
C LYS A 225 -13.51 -2.01 14.10
N GLY A 226 -13.24 -3.28 13.78
CA GLY A 226 -13.82 -4.44 14.45
C GLY A 226 -15.21 -4.84 13.93
N ILE A 227 -15.60 -4.37 12.74
CA ILE A 227 -16.87 -4.77 12.09
C ILE A 227 -16.69 -5.94 11.13
N GLU A 228 -15.44 -6.26 10.78
CA GLU A 228 -15.04 -7.43 10.01
C GLU A 228 -13.95 -8.15 10.81
N PRO A 229 -14.01 -9.49 10.97
CA PRO A 229 -12.93 -10.21 11.62
C PRO A 229 -11.66 -10.18 10.74
N PRO A 230 -10.46 -10.22 11.35
CA PRO A 230 -9.23 -10.48 10.61
C PRO A 230 -9.35 -11.79 9.81
N SER A 231 -8.61 -11.87 8.71
CA SER A 231 -8.40 -13.11 7.97
C SER A 231 -7.80 -14.17 8.90
N ASP A 232 -8.24 -15.41 8.76
CA ASP A 232 -7.69 -16.61 9.40
C ASP A 232 -6.82 -17.43 8.42
N GLY A 233 -6.67 -16.95 7.19
CA GLY A 233 -5.90 -17.60 6.12
C GLY A 233 -4.59 -16.89 5.76
N ASN A 234 -3.94 -17.40 4.72
CA ASN A 234 -2.80 -16.73 4.09
C ASN A 234 -3.27 -15.65 3.08
N ILE A 235 -2.33 -14.95 2.45
CA ILE A 235 -2.61 -13.88 1.47
C ILE A 235 -3.52 -14.37 0.31
N ARG A 236 -3.43 -15.66 -0.07
CA ARG A 236 -4.28 -16.24 -1.13
C ARG A 236 -5.76 -16.27 -0.74
N SER A 237 -6.08 -16.38 0.55
CA SER A 237 -7.47 -16.32 1.03
C SER A 237 -8.10 -14.95 0.76
N LEU A 238 -7.33 -13.85 0.88
CA LEU A 238 -7.80 -12.52 0.48
C LEU A 238 -8.06 -12.45 -1.02
N TRP A 239 -7.17 -13.01 -1.84
CA TRP A 239 -7.37 -13.06 -3.28
C TRP A 239 -8.71 -13.72 -3.65
N TYR A 240 -9.09 -14.83 -3.00
CA TYR A 240 -10.36 -15.49 -3.32
C TYR A 240 -11.59 -14.61 -3.02
N ARG A 241 -11.52 -13.77 -1.97
CA ARG A 241 -12.58 -12.79 -1.67
C ARG A 241 -12.67 -11.73 -2.76
N ILE A 242 -11.54 -11.19 -3.21
CA ILE A 242 -11.48 -10.18 -4.28
C ILE A 242 -11.90 -10.78 -5.63
N LYS A 243 -11.40 -11.97 -5.95
CA LYS A 243 -11.75 -12.72 -7.16
C LYS A 243 -13.25 -12.89 -7.32
N ALA A 244 -13.97 -13.19 -6.24
CA ALA A 244 -15.43 -13.34 -6.28
C ALA A 244 -16.13 -12.05 -6.69
N VAL A 245 -15.65 -10.89 -6.20
CA VAL A 245 -16.15 -9.56 -6.56
C VAL A 245 -15.89 -9.24 -8.02
N LEU A 246 -14.64 -9.48 -8.48
CA LEU A 246 -14.27 -9.25 -9.87
C LEU A 246 -15.08 -10.14 -10.82
N ALA A 247 -15.30 -11.41 -10.46
CA ALA A 247 -16.11 -12.34 -11.25
C ALA A 247 -17.59 -11.92 -11.30
N TYR A 248 -18.15 -11.41 -10.18
CA TYR A 248 -19.54 -10.97 -10.10
C TYR A 248 -19.82 -9.74 -10.97
N HIS A 249 -18.87 -8.79 -11.06
CA HIS A 249 -19.17 -7.50 -11.68
C HIS A 249 -19.08 -7.43 -13.21
N SER A 250 -18.33 -8.30 -13.92
CA SER A 250 -18.45 -8.47 -15.39
C SER A 250 -17.22 -9.12 -16.05
N ASN A 251 -17.01 -10.45 -16.08
CA ASN A 251 -16.03 -11.09 -16.97
C ASN A 251 -14.60 -10.47 -16.99
N ILE A 252 -14.25 -9.64 -16.00
CA ILE A 252 -13.01 -8.85 -15.96
C ILE A 252 -11.87 -9.68 -15.43
N LEU A 253 -12.16 -10.92 -15.01
CA LEU A 253 -11.18 -11.88 -14.52
C LEU A 253 -10.25 -12.27 -15.67
N GLY A 254 -9.15 -11.53 -15.80
CA GLY A 254 -8.07 -11.81 -16.72
C GLY A 254 -7.04 -12.76 -16.12
N PRO A 255 -6.23 -13.44 -16.96
CA PRO A 255 -5.14 -14.28 -16.48
C PRO A 255 -4.11 -13.52 -15.62
N GLY A 256 -4.01 -12.18 -15.76
CA GLY A 256 -3.08 -11.33 -15.02
C GLY A 256 -3.64 -10.67 -13.75
N ASP A 257 -4.91 -10.90 -13.37
CA ASP A 257 -5.49 -10.17 -12.23
C ASP A 257 -4.96 -10.66 -10.89
N VAL A 258 -4.56 -11.92 -10.80
CA VAL A 258 -3.91 -12.46 -9.61
C VAL A 258 -2.58 -11.75 -9.37
N ASP A 259 -1.80 -11.52 -10.43
CA ASP A 259 -0.54 -10.79 -10.35
C ASP A 259 -0.81 -9.31 -10.05
N THR A 260 -1.84 -8.73 -10.66
CA THR A 260 -2.29 -7.36 -10.33
C THR A 260 -2.66 -7.24 -8.86
N PHE A 261 -3.32 -8.24 -8.27
CA PHE A 261 -3.60 -8.30 -6.84
C PHE A 261 -2.33 -8.35 -6.00
N TYR A 262 -1.41 -9.28 -6.27
CA TYR A 262 -0.18 -9.40 -5.50
C TYR A 262 0.67 -8.13 -5.60
N ASN A 263 0.83 -7.59 -6.80
CA ASN A 263 1.56 -6.34 -7.02
C ASN A 263 0.91 -5.16 -6.31
N THR A 264 -0.42 -5.04 -6.35
CA THR A 264 -1.14 -3.96 -5.65
C THR A 264 -1.02 -4.10 -4.15
N LEU A 265 -1.15 -5.30 -3.60
CA LEU A 265 -0.99 -5.53 -2.16
C LEU A 265 0.45 -5.22 -1.72
N GLN A 266 1.44 -5.69 -2.47
CA GLN A 266 2.86 -5.41 -2.22
C GLN A 266 3.15 -3.91 -2.27
N GLU A 267 2.66 -3.20 -3.29
CA GLU A 267 2.78 -1.74 -3.42
C GLU A 267 2.22 -1.03 -2.17
N MET A 268 1.01 -1.43 -1.73
CA MET A 268 0.35 -0.82 -0.57
C MET A 268 1.07 -1.09 0.76
N VAL A 269 1.61 -2.29 0.95
CA VAL A 269 2.29 -2.70 2.19
C VAL A 269 3.75 -2.23 2.22
N GLU A 270 4.50 -2.49 1.17
CA GLU A 270 5.97 -2.39 1.19
C GLU A 270 6.49 -1.05 0.65
N GLU A 271 5.82 -0.49 -0.36
CA GLU A 271 6.24 0.79 -0.96
C GLU A 271 5.56 1.97 -0.25
N GLN A 272 4.23 1.90 -0.08
CA GLN A 272 3.44 2.99 0.50
C GLN A 272 3.31 2.90 2.02
N ASN A 273 3.65 1.75 2.64
CA ASN A 273 3.58 1.54 4.08
C ASN A 273 2.20 1.90 4.69
N LEU A 274 1.11 1.64 3.97
CA LEU A 274 -0.24 2.00 4.42
C LEU A 274 -0.70 1.14 5.60
N PHE A 275 -0.27 -0.12 5.62
CA PHE A 275 -0.61 -1.13 6.62
C PHE A 275 0.36 -2.31 6.50
N ARG A 276 0.37 -3.19 7.50
CA ARG A 276 1.18 -4.42 7.51
C ARG A 276 0.37 -5.64 7.07
N TYR A 277 1.02 -6.68 6.58
CA TYR A 277 0.33 -7.95 6.27
C TYR A 277 -0.38 -8.52 7.50
N LYS A 278 0.27 -8.46 8.68
CA LYS A 278 -0.34 -8.89 9.95
C LYS A 278 -1.57 -8.11 10.37
N ASP A 279 -1.76 -6.87 9.89
CA ASP A 279 -2.94 -6.06 10.24
C ASP A 279 -4.23 -6.63 9.64
N PHE A 280 -4.11 -7.48 8.61
CA PHE A 280 -5.22 -8.25 8.06
C PHE A 280 -5.45 -9.58 8.79
N GLY A 281 -4.56 -10.01 9.68
CA GLY A 281 -4.59 -11.33 10.31
C GLY A 281 -3.93 -12.45 9.49
N PHE A 282 -3.19 -12.14 8.42
CA PHE A 282 -2.56 -13.17 7.61
C PHE A 282 -1.58 -14.02 8.41
N MET A 283 -1.65 -15.33 8.23
CA MET A 283 -0.74 -16.26 8.88
C MET A 283 0.68 -16.16 8.28
N ASP A 284 1.68 -16.11 9.16
CA ASP A 284 3.07 -16.30 8.78
C ASP A 284 3.36 -17.79 8.55
N MET A 285 3.40 -18.20 7.29
CA MET A 285 3.68 -19.59 6.92
C MET A 285 5.10 -20.05 7.29
N ASN A 286 5.99 -19.12 7.68
CA ASN A 286 7.35 -19.43 8.12
C ASN A 286 7.52 -19.37 9.65
N GLU A 287 6.43 -19.22 10.42
CA GLU A 287 6.47 -19.19 11.89
C GLU A 287 7.33 -20.33 12.51
N PRO A 288 7.24 -21.60 12.04
CA PRO A 288 8.05 -22.68 12.61
C PRO A 288 9.57 -22.49 12.49
N TYR A 289 10.03 -21.60 11.60
CA TYR A 289 11.43 -21.40 11.26
C TYR A 289 12.04 -20.16 11.91
N ARG A 290 11.36 -19.56 12.87
CA ARG A 290 11.86 -18.46 13.69
C ARG A 290 11.62 -18.73 15.17
N GLY A 291 12.35 -18.02 16.03
CA GLY A 291 12.16 -18.12 17.47
C GLY A 291 12.91 -17.04 18.23
N ILE A 292 12.42 -16.71 19.42
CA ILE A 292 13.02 -15.70 20.29
C ILE A 292 13.88 -16.35 21.36
N GLY A 293 15.10 -15.82 21.54
CA GLY A 293 16.07 -16.33 22.49
C GLY A 293 15.70 -16.09 23.96
N ALA A 294 16.00 -17.04 24.83
CA ALA A 294 15.71 -16.95 26.25
C ALA A 294 16.73 -16.13 27.07
N LYS A 295 17.95 -15.91 26.56
CA LYS A 295 19.06 -15.24 27.27
C LYS A 295 19.51 -13.94 26.61
N LEU A 296 19.72 -13.98 25.30
CA LEU A 296 20.20 -12.89 24.46
C LEU A 296 19.26 -12.70 23.25
N PRO A 297 17.97 -12.40 23.48
CA PRO A 297 16.99 -12.20 22.42
C PRO A 297 17.37 -11.13 21.39
N GLU A 298 18.19 -10.13 21.77
CA GLU A 298 18.71 -9.09 20.89
C GLU A 298 19.76 -9.59 19.88
N VAL A 299 20.31 -10.79 20.09
CA VAL A 299 21.19 -11.44 19.12
C VAL A 299 20.34 -12.33 18.23
N VAL A 300 20.46 -12.16 16.91
CA VAL A 300 19.71 -12.89 15.90
C VAL A 300 20.68 -13.74 15.10
N LEU A 301 20.48 -15.06 15.11
CA LEU A 301 21.14 -16.01 14.23
C LEU A 301 20.25 -16.32 13.02
N ALA A 302 20.63 -15.80 11.86
CA ALA A 302 19.87 -15.90 10.63
C ALA A 302 20.52 -16.86 9.63
N SER A 303 19.69 -17.56 8.86
CA SER A 303 20.13 -18.37 7.72
C SER A 303 19.24 -18.13 6.52
N GLU A 304 19.84 -17.94 5.34
CA GLU A 304 19.15 -17.91 4.06
C GLU A 304 18.41 -19.22 3.76
N LYS A 305 19.04 -20.35 4.07
CA LYS A 305 18.59 -21.68 3.69
C LYS A 305 17.77 -22.33 4.80
N LEU A 306 16.62 -22.88 4.40
CA LEU A 306 15.74 -23.65 5.29
C LEU A 306 16.39 -24.97 5.75
N GLY A 307 17.27 -25.56 4.92
CA GLY A 307 18.01 -26.77 5.24
C GLY A 307 18.88 -26.66 6.50
N HIS A 308 19.26 -25.44 6.89
CA HIS A 308 20.01 -25.16 8.11
C HIS A 308 19.14 -25.11 9.39
N TYR A 309 17.81 -25.17 9.29
CA TYR A 309 16.91 -24.91 10.41
C TYR A 309 17.25 -25.71 11.67
N LEU A 310 17.44 -27.02 11.59
CA LEU A 310 17.72 -27.85 12.76
C LEU A 310 19.05 -27.48 13.44
N PHE A 311 20.08 -27.19 12.64
CA PHE A 311 21.38 -26.77 13.13
C PHE A 311 21.29 -25.39 13.80
N ILE A 312 20.68 -24.42 13.13
CA ILE A 312 20.50 -23.05 13.62
C ILE A 312 19.66 -23.03 14.89
N LYS A 313 18.53 -23.74 14.92
CA LYS A 313 17.67 -23.83 16.10
C LYS A 313 18.42 -24.41 17.30
N LYS A 314 19.17 -25.50 17.10
CA LYS A 314 19.96 -26.12 18.18
C LYS A 314 21.00 -25.15 18.73
N LEU A 315 21.75 -24.49 17.85
CA LEU A 315 22.77 -23.53 18.23
C LEU A 315 22.18 -22.29 18.92
N ALA A 316 21.04 -21.81 18.43
CA ALA A 316 20.33 -20.68 19.01
C ALA A 316 19.82 -20.99 20.42
N VAL A 317 19.24 -22.18 20.63
CA VAL A 317 18.81 -22.65 21.95
C VAL A 317 20.00 -22.80 22.90
N GLU A 318 21.11 -23.37 22.43
CA GLU A 318 22.34 -23.52 23.21
C GLU A 318 22.87 -22.17 23.73
N ALA A 319 22.96 -21.19 22.83
CA ALA A 319 23.42 -19.83 23.16
C ALA A 319 22.34 -18.95 23.82
N GLY A 320 21.08 -19.37 23.75
CA GLY A 320 19.92 -18.60 24.20
C GLY A 320 19.63 -17.34 23.36
N VAL A 321 19.96 -17.35 22.07
CA VAL A 321 19.74 -16.24 21.12
C VAL A 321 18.47 -16.43 20.29
N SER A 322 17.99 -15.37 19.64
CA SER A 322 16.90 -15.46 18.68
C SER A 322 17.41 -16.04 17.36
N PHE A 323 16.52 -16.66 16.57
CA PHE A 323 16.88 -17.17 15.25
C PHE A 323 15.78 -16.97 14.22
N ILE A 324 16.17 -16.95 12.95
CA ILE A 324 15.27 -16.94 11.80
C ILE A 324 15.92 -17.68 10.63
N CYS A 325 15.22 -18.65 10.06
CA CYS A 325 15.63 -19.32 8.82
C CYS A 325 14.67 -18.90 7.70
N MET A 326 15.26 -18.49 6.60
CA MET A 326 14.57 -17.98 5.43
C MET A 326 14.52 -19.06 4.35
N LYS A 327 13.90 -18.73 3.21
CA LYS A 327 13.85 -19.59 2.02
C LYS A 327 14.30 -18.79 0.82
N GLY A 328 15.51 -18.22 0.92
CA GLY A 328 15.99 -17.15 0.04
C GLY A 328 15.65 -15.77 0.61
N GLU A 329 15.05 -14.91 -0.21
CA GLU A 329 14.70 -13.53 0.18
C GLU A 329 13.77 -13.49 1.42
N PRO A 330 14.01 -12.59 2.38
CA PRO A 330 13.19 -12.49 3.59
C PRO A 330 11.76 -12.05 3.25
N ALA A 331 10.77 -12.88 3.60
CA ALA A 331 9.37 -12.50 3.45
C ALA A 331 9.01 -11.39 4.45
N VAL A 332 8.41 -10.30 3.95
CA VAL A 332 8.03 -9.14 4.78
C VAL A 332 7.10 -9.54 5.92
N ILE A 333 6.08 -10.36 5.65
CA ILE A 333 5.18 -10.87 6.69
C ILE A 333 5.92 -11.60 7.81
N SER A 334 6.87 -12.49 7.49
CA SER A 334 7.64 -13.22 8.50
C SER A 334 8.50 -12.27 9.34
N LEU A 335 9.03 -11.22 8.72
CA LEU A 335 9.78 -10.18 9.43
C LEU A 335 8.88 -9.29 10.30
N GLU A 336 7.64 -8.98 9.91
CA GLU A 336 6.69 -8.26 10.75
C GLU A 336 6.46 -9.02 12.06
N TYR A 337 6.08 -10.30 11.97
CA TYR A 337 5.82 -11.14 13.14
C TYR A 337 7.09 -11.33 14.00
N PHE A 338 8.21 -11.70 13.37
CA PHE A 338 9.47 -11.85 14.09
C PHE A 338 9.91 -10.56 14.79
N SER A 339 9.71 -9.41 14.14
CA SER A 339 10.06 -8.11 14.68
C SER A 339 9.21 -7.73 15.88
N ASP A 340 7.91 -7.99 15.84
CA ASP A 340 7.01 -7.72 16.98
C ASP A 340 7.36 -8.62 18.17
N ASP A 341 7.61 -9.91 17.93
CA ASP A 341 8.01 -10.85 18.98
C ASP A 341 9.36 -10.45 19.61
N LEU A 342 10.33 -10.05 18.78
CA LEU A 342 11.60 -9.48 19.26
C LEU A 342 11.37 -8.22 20.10
N LYS A 343 10.53 -7.31 19.62
CA LYS A 343 10.24 -6.02 20.29
C LYS A 343 9.59 -6.25 21.64
N GLN A 344 8.68 -7.21 21.74
CA GLN A 344 8.00 -7.57 22.98
C GLN A 344 8.99 -8.05 24.05
N VAL A 345 9.99 -8.86 23.67
CA VAL A 345 10.92 -9.47 24.63
C VAL A 345 12.12 -8.57 24.95
N CYS A 346 12.70 -7.90 23.96
CA CYS A 346 13.96 -7.16 24.14
C CYS A 346 13.89 -5.67 23.80
N GLY A 347 12.68 -5.15 23.52
CA GLY A 347 12.43 -3.72 23.32
C GLY A 347 13.35 -3.09 22.28
N ASN A 348 13.87 -1.91 22.62
CA ASN A 348 14.71 -1.08 21.75
C ASN A 348 16.20 -1.46 21.76
N LYS A 349 16.60 -2.55 22.43
CA LYS A 349 18.02 -2.94 22.45
C LYS A 349 18.56 -3.08 21.02
N PRO A 350 19.75 -2.53 20.71
CA PRO A 350 20.34 -2.73 19.40
C PRO A 350 20.60 -4.21 19.10
N LYS A 351 20.28 -4.64 17.89
CA LYS A 351 20.39 -6.03 17.47
C LYS A 351 21.78 -6.31 16.92
N THR A 352 22.30 -7.49 17.22
CA THR A 352 23.45 -8.07 16.53
C THR A 352 22.96 -9.22 15.68
N VAL A 353 23.19 -9.15 14.37
CA VAL A 353 22.70 -10.15 13.42
C VAL A 353 23.89 -10.97 12.93
N PHE A 354 23.84 -12.28 13.13
CA PHE A 354 24.76 -13.24 12.55
C PHE A 354 24.08 -13.92 11.37
N CYS A 355 24.69 -13.91 10.20
CA CYS A 355 24.09 -14.43 8.98
C CYS A 355 24.86 -15.62 8.41
N ILE A 356 24.13 -16.64 7.97
CA ILE A 356 24.60 -17.71 7.10
C ILE A 356 23.88 -17.55 5.77
N SER A 357 24.61 -17.15 4.73
CA SER A 357 24.12 -17.08 3.36
C SER A 357 25.28 -17.38 2.41
N ASP A 358 24.95 -17.62 1.15
CA ASP A 358 25.94 -17.98 0.14
C ASP A 358 27.00 -16.86 -0.07
N LEU A 359 28.18 -17.26 -0.56
CA LEU A 359 29.25 -16.35 -0.96
C LEU A 359 29.06 -15.93 -2.41
N ASP A 360 28.01 -15.16 -2.65
CA ASP A 360 27.68 -14.62 -3.97
C ASP A 360 26.86 -13.32 -3.83
N PRO A 361 26.54 -12.62 -4.94
CA PRO A 361 25.75 -11.40 -4.88
C PRO A 361 24.34 -11.57 -4.27
N ALA A 362 23.72 -12.75 -4.39
CA ALA A 362 22.37 -13.00 -3.89
C ALA A 362 22.37 -13.17 -2.37
N GLY A 363 23.30 -13.95 -1.82
CA GLY A 363 23.45 -14.12 -0.37
C GLY A 363 23.67 -12.78 0.34
N TYR A 364 24.52 -11.91 -0.21
CA TYR A 364 24.74 -10.56 0.33
C TYR A 364 23.49 -9.66 0.21
N SER A 365 22.71 -9.77 -0.87
CA SER A 365 21.43 -9.07 -1.01
C SER A 365 20.43 -9.49 0.07
N ILE A 366 20.31 -10.80 0.32
CA ILE A 366 19.41 -11.38 1.31
C ILE A 366 19.76 -10.91 2.72
N GLU A 367 21.05 -10.86 3.06
CA GLU A 367 21.52 -10.29 4.34
C GLU A 367 21.15 -8.82 4.48
N GLY A 368 21.35 -8.02 3.43
CA GLY A 368 20.97 -6.61 3.40
C GLY A 368 19.47 -6.43 3.58
N ASN A 369 18.66 -7.23 2.89
CA ASN A 369 17.20 -7.19 2.96
C ASN A 369 16.66 -7.62 4.33
N LEU A 370 17.31 -8.58 4.99
CA LEU A 370 16.99 -8.97 6.37
C LEU A 370 17.21 -7.79 7.32
N VAL A 371 18.36 -7.16 7.24
CA VAL A 371 18.73 -6.01 8.08
C VAL A 371 17.82 -4.82 7.80
N GLY A 372 17.60 -4.48 6.52
CA GLY A 372 16.69 -3.41 6.10
C GLY A 372 15.26 -3.68 6.54
N GLY A 373 14.81 -4.94 6.49
CA GLY A 373 13.51 -5.36 6.99
C GLY A 373 13.35 -5.21 8.50
N LEU A 374 14.36 -5.59 9.29
CA LEU A 374 14.36 -5.32 10.74
C LEU A 374 14.34 -3.82 11.05
N GLN A 375 15.11 -3.02 10.31
CA GLN A 375 15.15 -1.56 10.46
C GLN A 375 13.82 -0.89 10.11
N ARG A 376 13.18 -1.30 9.00
CA ARG A 376 11.83 -0.83 8.62
C ARG A 376 10.80 -1.14 9.71
N ASN A 377 10.96 -2.26 10.42
CA ASN A 377 10.12 -2.63 11.56
C ASN A 377 10.56 -1.98 12.90
N GLY A 378 11.41 -0.95 12.86
CA GLY A 378 11.74 -0.13 14.03
C GLY A 378 12.79 -0.74 14.97
N HIS A 379 13.63 -1.65 14.48
CA HIS A 379 14.79 -2.17 15.20
C HIS A 379 16.07 -1.42 14.82
N GLN A 380 16.91 -1.14 15.81
CA GLN A 380 18.28 -0.68 15.56
C GLN A 380 19.18 -1.90 15.37
N VAL A 381 19.97 -1.94 14.29
CA VAL A 381 20.96 -3.00 14.06
C VAL A 381 22.35 -2.41 14.23
N ALA A 382 23.05 -2.81 15.29
CA ALA A 382 24.37 -2.28 15.63
C ALA A 382 25.50 -3.00 14.91
N ARG A 383 25.30 -4.30 14.60
CA ARG A 383 26.34 -5.15 14.06
C ARG A 383 25.73 -6.25 13.21
N VAL A 384 26.35 -6.50 12.06
CA VAL A 384 26.05 -7.62 11.18
C VAL A 384 27.33 -8.42 11.02
N VAL A 385 27.25 -9.75 11.17
CA VAL A 385 28.40 -10.65 11.09
C VAL A 385 28.04 -11.79 10.16
N LYS A 386 28.75 -11.87 9.03
CA LYS A 386 28.68 -13.04 8.15
C LYS A 386 29.49 -14.19 8.77
N LEU A 387 28.85 -15.36 8.91
CA LEU A 387 29.45 -16.55 9.52
C LEU A 387 30.14 -17.46 8.50
N VAL A 388 29.80 -17.33 7.23
CA VAL A 388 30.50 -17.98 6.12
C VAL A 388 31.19 -16.89 5.32
N ASP A 389 32.50 -16.94 5.21
CA ASP A 389 33.29 -16.01 4.39
C ASP A 389 34.49 -16.75 3.76
N PRO A 390 35.31 -16.10 2.92
CA PRO A 390 36.44 -16.77 2.29
C PRO A 390 37.48 -17.38 3.24
N SER A 391 37.52 -16.97 4.51
CA SER A 391 38.40 -17.57 5.52
C SER A 391 37.86 -18.89 6.08
N SER A 392 36.59 -19.19 5.82
CA SER A 392 35.98 -20.48 6.14
C SER A 392 36.49 -21.63 5.25
N PHE A 393 37.28 -21.34 4.21
CA PHE A 393 37.74 -22.31 3.22
C PHE A 393 39.24 -22.14 2.90
N THR A 394 39.92 -23.26 2.75
CA THR A 394 41.27 -23.32 2.15
C THR A 394 41.21 -23.03 0.64
N THR A 395 42.35 -22.69 0.05
CA THR A 395 42.44 -22.44 -1.40
C THR A 395 42.04 -23.68 -2.21
N GLU A 396 42.41 -24.86 -1.74
CA GLU A 396 42.08 -26.15 -2.34
C GLU A 396 40.58 -26.42 -2.27
N GLU A 397 39.95 -26.21 -1.11
CA GLU A 397 38.50 -26.36 -0.96
C GLU A 397 37.73 -25.42 -1.87
N ILE A 398 38.11 -24.14 -1.92
CA ILE A 398 37.49 -23.15 -2.83
C ILE A 398 37.56 -23.64 -4.27
N GLY A 399 38.69 -24.21 -4.70
CA GLY A 399 38.84 -24.77 -6.05
C GLY A 399 37.85 -25.90 -6.36
N ILE A 400 37.39 -26.63 -5.35
CA ILE A 400 36.48 -27.79 -5.47
C ILE A 400 35.01 -27.37 -5.36
N VAL A 401 34.67 -26.51 -4.40
CA VAL A 401 33.27 -26.23 -4.03
C VAL A 401 32.68 -25.00 -4.72
N ARG A 402 33.50 -24.21 -5.44
CA ARG A 402 33.02 -23.02 -6.12
C ARG A 402 32.14 -23.32 -7.33
N TYR A 403 31.12 -22.51 -7.55
CA TYR A 403 30.24 -22.56 -8.73
C TYR A 403 30.30 -21.24 -9.51
N PRO A 404 30.04 -21.25 -10.83
CA PRO A 404 30.08 -20.03 -11.63
C PRO A 404 28.87 -19.16 -11.31
N VAL A 405 29.11 -17.94 -10.81
CA VAL A 405 28.05 -16.95 -10.55
C VAL A 405 27.71 -16.19 -11.82
N VAL A 406 28.75 -15.71 -12.52
CA VAL A 406 28.58 -15.01 -13.79
C VAL A 406 29.81 -15.16 -14.67
N SER A 407 29.59 -15.29 -15.98
CA SER A 407 30.64 -15.30 -16.99
C SER A 407 30.40 -14.19 -18.01
N PHE A 408 31.46 -13.51 -18.42
CA PHE A 408 31.42 -12.45 -19.42
C PHE A 408 32.72 -12.36 -20.21
N ASP A 409 32.61 -12.02 -21.48
CA ASP A 409 33.74 -11.77 -22.36
C ASP A 409 34.18 -10.30 -22.24
N VAL A 410 35.49 -10.08 -22.15
CA VAL A 410 36.12 -8.76 -22.06
C VAL A 410 37.16 -8.58 -23.16
N LYS A 411 37.15 -7.40 -23.80
CA LYS A 411 38.20 -6.94 -24.72
C LYS A 411 38.38 -5.43 -24.57
N GLY A 412 39.49 -5.01 -23.95
CA GLY A 412 39.69 -3.60 -23.58
C GLY A 412 38.58 -3.12 -22.63
N SER A 413 37.84 -2.08 -23.00
CA SER A 413 36.68 -1.58 -22.24
C SER A 413 35.36 -2.27 -22.59
N GLU A 414 35.34 -3.11 -23.64
CA GLU A 414 34.12 -3.79 -24.09
C GLU A 414 33.84 -5.01 -23.21
N VAL A 415 32.59 -5.13 -22.74
CA VAL A 415 32.12 -6.23 -21.89
C VAL A 415 30.87 -6.83 -22.51
N LYS A 416 30.82 -8.17 -22.63
CA LYS A 416 29.67 -8.91 -23.17
C LYS A 416 29.31 -10.07 -22.24
N PRO A 417 28.06 -10.18 -21.75
CA PRO A 417 27.66 -11.32 -20.93
C PRO A 417 27.72 -12.60 -21.76
N VAL A 418 28.15 -13.70 -21.12
CA VAL A 418 28.06 -15.04 -21.70
C VAL A 418 26.73 -15.67 -21.28
N PRO A 419 25.86 -16.11 -22.21
CA PRO A 419 24.60 -16.75 -21.87
C PRO A 419 24.78 -17.93 -20.88
N PRO A 420 23.88 -18.10 -19.91
CA PRO A 420 22.59 -17.42 -19.74
C PRO A 420 22.67 -16.07 -19.01
N ALA A 421 23.85 -15.53 -18.73
CA ALA A 421 23.99 -14.28 -17.99
C ALA A 421 23.42 -13.08 -18.76
N SER A 422 22.88 -12.12 -18.00
CA SER A 422 22.48 -10.79 -18.46
C SER A 422 23.53 -9.74 -18.06
N MET A 423 23.50 -8.58 -18.71
CA MET A 423 24.40 -7.46 -18.33
C MET A 423 24.16 -6.97 -16.89
N GLY A 424 22.92 -7.06 -16.40
CA GLY A 424 22.59 -6.77 -15.01
C GLY A 424 23.29 -7.71 -14.03
N GLN A 425 23.34 -9.01 -14.33
CA GLN A 425 24.07 -9.99 -13.52
C GLN A 425 25.59 -9.75 -13.57
N VAL A 426 26.14 -9.40 -14.74
CA VAL A 426 27.57 -9.05 -14.85
C VAL A 426 27.89 -7.84 -13.98
N THR A 427 27.07 -6.80 -14.04
CA THR A 427 27.25 -5.58 -13.25
C THR A 427 27.24 -5.88 -11.75
N LYS A 428 26.24 -6.66 -11.28
CA LYS A 428 26.14 -7.07 -9.87
C LYS A 428 27.31 -7.96 -9.43
N GLY A 429 27.66 -8.96 -10.24
CA GLY A 429 28.76 -9.88 -9.95
C GLY A 429 30.11 -9.16 -9.86
N ARG A 430 30.38 -8.23 -10.76
CA ARG A 430 31.60 -7.41 -10.72
C ARG A 430 31.64 -6.50 -9.51
N ALA A 431 30.58 -5.76 -9.22
CA ALA A 431 30.52 -4.89 -8.04
C ALA A 431 30.72 -5.68 -6.73
N TRP A 432 30.17 -6.89 -6.65
CA TRP A 432 30.40 -7.80 -5.52
C TRP A 432 31.86 -8.27 -5.45
N PHE A 433 32.44 -8.72 -6.56
CA PHE A 433 33.84 -9.16 -6.60
C PHE A 433 34.81 -8.01 -6.25
N ASP A 434 34.55 -6.80 -6.74
CA ASP A 434 35.34 -5.59 -6.44
C ASP A 434 35.31 -5.24 -4.93
N ALA A 435 34.25 -5.63 -4.22
CA ALA A 435 34.16 -5.50 -2.76
C ALA A 435 34.86 -6.65 -2.03
N LEU A 436 34.77 -7.88 -2.55
CA LEU A 436 35.39 -9.09 -1.98
C LEU A 436 36.92 -9.06 -2.09
N LYS A 437 37.44 -8.67 -3.27
CA LYS A 437 38.87 -8.61 -3.63
C LYS A 437 39.66 -9.87 -3.28
N ASP A 438 39.13 -11.02 -3.67
CA ASP A 438 39.76 -12.31 -3.43
C ASP A 438 39.95 -13.07 -4.76
N ASP A 439 41.20 -13.13 -5.22
CA ASP A 439 41.57 -13.73 -6.51
C ASP A 439 41.15 -15.21 -6.64
N ARG A 440 40.86 -15.90 -5.53
CA ARG A 440 40.36 -17.29 -5.54
C ARG A 440 38.96 -17.40 -6.18
N PHE A 441 38.22 -16.29 -6.25
CA PHE A 441 36.86 -16.19 -6.78
C PHE A 441 36.78 -15.64 -8.21
N ILE A 442 37.90 -15.52 -8.92
CA ILE A 442 37.91 -15.12 -10.34
C ILE A 442 38.78 -16.07 -11.16
N SER A 443 38.42 -16.29 -12.41
CA SER A 443 39.28 -16.96 -13.39
C SER A 443 39.14 -16.34 -14.77
N GLU A 444 40.23 -16.29 -15.51
CA GLU A 444 40.25 -15.85 -16.89
C GLU A 444 40.61 -17.01 -17.83
N LYS A 445 39.93 -17.09 -18.97
CA LYS A 445 40.26 -18.01 -20.05
C LYS A 445 40.41 -17.22 -21.36
N ASP A 446 41.56 -17.38 -22.02
CA ASP A 446 41.77 -16.77 -23.33
C ASP A 446 40.86 -17.42 -24.38
N LYS A 447 40.21 -16.59 -25.19
CA LYS A 447 39.32 -16.99 -26.29
C LYS A 447 39.94 -16.72 -27.66
N GLY A 448 41.12 -16.10 -27.70
CA GLY A 448 41.78 -15.64 -28.92
C GLY A 448 41.23 -14.31 -29.44
N GLY A 449 41.98 -13.66 -30.32
CA GLY A 449 41.57 -12.38 -30.93
C GLY A 449 41.48 -11.21 -29.95
N GLY A 450 42.17 -11.30 -28.81
CA GLY A 450 42.15 -10.30 -27.73
C GLY A 450 40.94 -10.36 -26.81
N TRP A 451 40.08 -11.39 -26.95
CA TRP A 451 38.95 -11.63 -26.06
C TRP A 451 39.36 -12.59 -24.93
N LYS A 452 38.94 -12.27 -23.71
CA LYS A 452 39.05 -13.16 -22.55
C LYS A 452 37.67 -13.41 -21.97
N THR A 453 37.36 -14.67 -21.65
CA THR A 453 36.19 -14.99 -20.82
C THR A 453 36.61 -14.90 -19.36
N VAL A 454 35.98 -14.00 -18.63
CA VAL A 454 36.11 -13.86 -17.18
C VAL A 454 34.94 -14.57 -16.52
N THR A 455 35.23 -15.44 -15.55
CA THR A 455 34.23 -16.08 -14.70
C THR A 455 34.46 -15.65 -13.27
N ILE A 456 33.41 -15.09 -12.67
CA ILE A 456 33.34 -14.83 -11.23
C ILE A 456 32.64 -16.02 -10.59
N TRP A 457 33.26 -16.54 -9.54
CA TRP A 457 32.82 -17.72 -8.83
C TRP A 457 32.16 -17.34 -7.50
N GLY A 458 31.33 -18.22 -6.97
CA GLY A 458 30.72 -18.12 -5.64
C GLY A 458 30.80 -19.47 -4.93
N ILE A 459 30.38 -19.52 -3.66
CA ILE A 459 30.38 -20.76 -2.86
C ILE A 459 29.08 -20.86 -2.07
N GLU A 460 28.50 -22.05 -2.05
CA GLU A 460 27.29 -22.30 -1.28
C GLU A 460 27.63 -22.35 0.20
N SER A 461 26.80 -21.72 1.03
CA SER A 461 26.93 -21.75 2.48
C SER A 461 26.82 -23.17 3.06
N ASP A 462 26.16 -24.09 2.36
CA ASP A 462 26.08 -25.52 2.73
C ASP A 462 27.46 -26.22 2.65
N ALA A 463 28.40 -25.68 1.87
CA ALA A 463 29.75 -26.25 1.74
C ALA A 463 30.63 -25.93 2.96
N ALA A 464 30.25 -24.96 3.79
CA ALA A 464 31.02 -24.60 4.98
C ALA A 464 30.82 -25.63 6.11
N ASP A 465 31.92 -25.95 6.81
CA ASP A 465 31.86 -26.81 7.98
C ASP A 465 31.01 -26.19 9.10
N ARG A 466 29.99 -26.93 9.54
CA ARG A 466 29.06 -26.52 10.60
C ARG A 466 29.76 -26.29 11.94
N GLU A 467 30.82 -27.04 12.25
CA GLU A 467 31.57 -26.79 13.49
C GLU A 467 32.42 -25.52 13.38
N ALA A 468 32.97 -25.22 12.20
CA ALA A 468 33.64 -23.94 11.96
C ALA A 468 32.66 -22.75 12.10
N ILE A 469 31.45 -22.86 11.54
CA ILE A 469 30.37 -21.87 11.71
C ILE A 469 30.02 -21.71 13.19
N ARG A 470 29.79 -22.83 13.90
CA ARG A 470 29.44 -22.82 15.33
C ARG A 470 30.52 -22.13 16.16
N ARG A 471 31.80 -22.48 15.96
CA ARG A 471 32.94 -21.85 16.65
C ARG A 471 32.97 -20.35 16.42
N ARG A 472 32.87 -19.92 15.16
CA ARG A 472 32.89 -18.50 14.78
C ARG A 472 31.73 -17.72 15.39
N PHE A 473 30.54 -18.32 15.43
CA PHE A 473 29.38 -17.74 16.08
C PHE A 473 29.64 -17.52 17.59
N LEU A 474 30.08 -18.56 18.29
CA LEU A 474 30.35 -18.49 19.73
C LEU A 474 31.49 -17.51 20.08
N GLU A 475 32.54 -17.43 19.28
CA GLU A 475 33.62 -16.43 19.42
C GLU A 475 33.10 -15.01 19.18
N GLY A 476 32.23 -14.85 18.18
CA GLY A 476 31.57 -13.58 17.86
C GLY A 476 30.66 -13.06 18.99
N LEU A 477 30.03 -13.95 19.76
CA LEU A 477 29.27 -13.59 20.96
C LEU A 477 30.18 -13.05 22.08
N GLY A 478 31.36 -13.64 22.25
CA GLY A 478 32.30 -13.30 23.33
C GLY A 478 33.03 -11.95 23.16
N SER A 479 32.97 -11.35 21.97
CA SER A 479 33.69 -10.12 21.60
C SER A 479 32.83 -8.84 21.65
N GLY A 480 31.62 -8.90 22.23
CA GLY A 480 30.79 -7.72 22.57
C GLY A 480 31.07 -7.13 23.96
N PRO A 481 30.62 -5.91 24.29
CA PRO A 481 30.97 -5.24 25.53
C PRO A 481 30.40 -5.97 26.76
N SER A 482 31.29 -6.64 27.50
CA SER A 482 31.16 -7.19 28.85
C SER A 482 30.39 -8.51 29.05
N PHE A 483 30.96 -9.62 28.56
CA PHE A 483 30.73 -10.92 29.20
C PHE A 483 31.57 -11.02 30.49
N LYS A 484 31.06 -10.48 31.61
CA LYS A 484 31.63 -10.82 32.92
C LYS A 484 31.26 -12.27 33.24
N ARG A 485 32.19 -13.20 32.96
CA ARG A 485 32.15 -14.57 33.53
C ARG A 485 32.08 -14.44 35.05
N GLY A 486 30.91 -14.74 35.62
CA GLY A 486 30.78 -14.98 37.04
C GLY A 486 31.68 -16.16 37.42
N LYS A 487 32.72 -15.89 38.23
CA LYS A 487 33.50 -16.94 38.88
C LYS A 487 32.55 -17.77 39.74
N VAL A 488 32.34 -19.02 39.36
CA VAL A 488 31.89 -20.06 40.29
C VAL A 488 33.05 -20.27 41.27
N ARG A 489 32.85 -19.85 42.53
CA ARG A 489 33.71 -20.28 43.63
C ARG A 489 33.46 -21.77 43.85
N ARG A 490 34.57 -22.51 43.97
CA ARG A 490 34.64 -23.94 44.30
C ARG A 490 33.80 -24.28 45.52
#